data_AF-A0A2E6BFG3-F1
#
_entry.id   AF-A0A2E6BFG3-F1
#
_cell.length_a   1.000
_cell.length_b   1.000
_cell.length_c   1.000
_cell.angle_alpha   90.00
_cell.angle_beta   90.00
_cell.angle_gamma   90.00
#
_symmetry.space_group_name_H-M   'P 1'
#
loop_
_entity.id
_entity.type
_entity.pdbx_description
1 polymer ?
#
loop_
_entity_poly.entity_id
_entity_poly.type
_entity_poly.pdbx_seq_one_letter_code
_entity_poly.pdbx_strand_id
1 'polypeptide(L)'
;MELVRGLNEKGQFKTLPDGVKLYTLFNNKVPQAGFDVTDLRKLGAAMRDLQASNVSAMAGYTYLGQFLAHDLSRLRIKGHNKTVKSFTTDILRSDVSSVLDLSSVYEGAVAGSLMRKTGSAFMALGDAHVSDGPDLAGYDLPRNGLRACVGDDRNDENLIVSQLHVQFLKLHNFFVREISHDHPGLGTDSLFESAREQVILHYQEVILYDFLYEILHPAVWKAIILENEHILWDPDSTEPAVLPIEYTAAAGRFGHAMVQNNYNLNAVTSVSVSELFEMTGEGGFGGKYLRMPASHLIDWRLFFDFPDQSTRGLPSRNKALRISPRVRVNLTNTQSLAVPEETNLATRNLLRGLQMRLSSGQAAVNYLLNNFETRLRELEIPVRLLDRDQLNLNKPDYSRHVLDRCNPALSNQTPLWYYVLAEACVETIEGIGKLGPLGSLLVAESVRGLLQLDRNSMRYKTRRQDIAPSKQIPGYLERKFLQMSDLILAANSGVSDPTTFITRQ
;
A
#
# COMPACT_ATOMS: atom_id res chain seq x y z
N MET A 1 31.82 9.60 -8.85
CA MET A 1 31.14 10.62 -9.66
C MET A 1 30.95 10.07 -11.08
N GLU A 2 30.29 8.91 -11.23
CA GLU A 2 30.37 8.11 -12.48
C GLU A 2 29.08 7.32 -12.84
N LEU A 3 27.90 7.80 -12.44
CA LEU A 3 26.61 7.20 -12.85
C LEU A 3 25.70 8.16 -13.64
N VAL A 4 26.23 9.31 -14.08
CA VAL A 4 25.53 10.32 -14.89
C VAL A 4 25.83 10.17 -16.39
N ARG A 5 26.19 8.96 -16.85
CA ARG A 5 26.28 8.66 -18.30
C ARG A 5 25.02 7.93 -18.72
N GLY A 6 24.00 8.69 -19.13
CA GLY A 6 22.79 8.09 -19.71
C GLY A 6 21.59 9.03 -19.78
N LEU A 7 21.51 10.04 -18.91
CA LEU A 7 20.40 10.98 -18.90
C LEU A 7 20.58 12.07 -19.97
N ASN A 8 19.51 12.44 -20.67
CA ASN A 8 19.45 13.60 -21.55
C ASN A 8 19.32 14.89 -20.72
N GLU A 9 19.31 16.04 -21.39
CA GLU A 9 19.16 17.37 -20.76
C GLU A 9 17.87 17.51 -19.93
N LYS A 10 16.89 16.61 -20.15
CA LYS A 10 15.63 16.53 -19.41
C LYS A 10 15.64 15.47 -18.29
N GLY A 11 16.79 14.90 -17.94
CA GLY A 11 16.89 13.90 -16.87
C GLY A 11 16.28 12.54 -17.22
N GLN A 12 16.09 12.21 -18.51
CA GLN A 12 15.59 10.91 -18.97
C GLN A 12 16.72 10.09 -19.57
N PHE A 13 16.75 8.77 -19.35
CA PHE A 13 17.70 7.92 -20.07
C PHE A 13 17.51 8.04 -21.59
N LYS A 14 18.57 8.39 -22.35
CA LYS A 14 18.54 8.50 -23.83
C LYS A 14 18.08 7.19 -24.48
N THR A 15 18.53 6.06 -23.93
CA THR A 15 18.08 4.69 -24.20
C THR A 15 17.93 3.98 -22.86
N LEU A 16 16.97 3.05 -22.71
CA LEU A 16 16.93 2.21 -21.51
C LEU A 16 18.29 1.51 -21.36
N PRO A 17 18.84 1.36 -20.14
CA PRO A 17 20.06 0.59 -19.95
C PRO A 17 19.90 -0.83 -20.51
N ASP A 18 21.00 -1.41 -21.02
CA ASP A 18 20.97 -2.76 -21.60
C ASP A 18 20.38 -3.78 -20.59
N GLY A 19 19.43 -4.58 -21.07
CA GLY A 19 18.72 -5.58 -20.27
C GLY A 19 17.54 -5.05 -19.44
N VAL A 20 17.25 -3.74 -19.45
CA VAL A 20 16.06 -3.19 -18.76
C VAL A 20 14.82 -3.36 -19.63
N LYS A 21 13.86 -4.15 -19.14
CA LYS A 21 12.51 -4.25 -19.72
C LYS A 21 11.51 -3.55 -18.80
N LEU A 22 10.67 -2.70 -19.40
CA LEU A 22 9.55 -2.04 -18.74
C LEU A 22 8.25 -2.73 -19.15
N TYR A 23 7.47 -3.21 -18.18
CA TYR A 23 6.16 -3.79 -18.41
C TYR A 23 5.08 -2.72 -18.25
N THR A 24 4.14 -2.65 -19.17
CA THR A 24 3.15 -1.56 -19.25
C THR A 24 1.77 -2.11 -19.54
N LEU A 25 0.75 -1.54 -18.90
CA LEU A 25 -0.66 -1.83 -19.18
C LEU A 25 -1.09 -1.38 -20.59
N PHE A 26 -0.28 -0.56 -21.25
CA PHE A 26 -0.61 0.03 -22.54
C PHE A 26 0.17 -0.58 -23.71
N ASN A 27 0.89 -1.70 -23.50
CA ASN A 27 1.66 -2.40 -24.54
C ASN A 27 2.60 -1.48 -25.35
N ASN A 28 3.18 -0.47 -24.69
CA ASN A 28 4.03 0.57 -25.29
C ASN A 28 3.35 1.41 -26.39
N LYS A 29 2.01 1.41 -26.47
CA LYS A 29 1.24 2.17 -27.46
C LYS A 29 0.90 3.60 -27.05
N VAL A 30 1.22 3.98 -25.81
CA VAL A 30 1.00 5.34 -25.31
C VAL A 30 2.33 6.08 -25.28
N PRO A 31 2.41 7.32 -25.84
CA PRO A 31 3.64 8.07 -25.87
C PRO A 31 4.11 8.47 -24.46
N GLN A 32 5.41 8.35 -24.23
CA GLN A 32 6.07 8.87 -23.04
C GLN A 32 5.92 10.41 -22.98
N ALA A 33 5.65 10.95 -21.79
CA ALA A 33 5.65 12.40 -21.58
C ALA A 33 7.08 12.96 -21.42
N GLY A 34 7.31 14.14 -21.99
CA GLY A 34 8.55 14.88 -21.85
C GLY A 34 8.39 16.06 -20.89
N PHE A 35 8.88 15.92 -19.66
CA PHE A 35 8.85 16.97 -18.65
C PHE A 35 10.24 17.57 -18.39
N ASP A 36 10.28 18.85 -18.06
CA ASP A 36 11.47 19.47 -17.49
C ASP A 36 11.58 19.12 -15.99
N VAL A 37 12.77 18.71 -15.54
CA VAL A 37 13.02 18.32 -14.14
C VAL A 37 12.75 19.47 -13.18
N THR A 38 13.06 20.71 -13.58
CA THR A 38 12.84 21.91 -12.77
C THR A 38 11.35 22.14 -12.55
N ASP A 39 10.54 21.94 -13.59
CA ASP A 39 9.09 22.10 -13.49
C ASP A 39 8.45 21.02 -12.62
N LEU A 40 8.94 19.77 -12.69
CA LEU A 40 8.51 18.71 -11.78
C LEU A 40 8.89 18.97 -10.32
N ARG A 41 10.06 19.57 -10.06
CA ARG A 41 10.46 19.99 -8.71
C ARG A 41 9.57 21.10 -8.16
N LYS A 42 9.25 22.11 -9.00
CA LYS A 42 8.28 23.17 -8.63
C LYS A 42 6.91 22.57 -8.32
N LEU A 43 6.44 21.64 -9.16
CA LEU A 43 5.16 20.96 -8.94
C LEU A 43 5.17 20.14 -7.64
N GLY A 44 6.22 19.37 -7.38
CA GLY A 44 6.36 18.61 -6.15
C GLY A 44 6.36 19.50 -4.90
N ALA A 45 7.02 20.66 -4.95
CA ALA A 45 6.94 21.66 -3.88
C ALA A 45 5.51 22.21 -3.72
N ALA A 46 4.84 22.57 -4.82
CA ALA A 46 3.48 23.08 -4.77
C ALA A 46 2.48 22.05 -4.21
N MET A 47 2.64 20.76 -4.52
CA MET A 47 1.84 19.65 -3.97
C MET A 47 1.91 19.53 -2.45
N ARG A 48 3.07 19.83 -1.85
CA ARG A 48 3.24 19.80 -0.38
C ARG A 48 2.43 20.90 0.31
N ASP A 49 2.36 22.06 -0.33
CA ASP A 49 1.78 23.25 0.27
C ASP A 49 0.26 23.33 0.07
N LEU A 50 -0.31 22.46 -0.79
CA LEU A 50 -1.76 22.35 -1.00
C LEU A 50 -2.52 22.14 0.31
N GLN A 51 -3.70 22.76 0.40
CA GLN A 51 -4.68 22.52 1.45
C GLN A 51 -5.73 21.51 0.98
N ALA A 52 -6.17 20.63 1.88
CA ALA A 52 -7.30 19.74 1.68
C ALA A 52 -8.01 19.53 3.02
N SER A 53 -9.33 19.68 3.04
CA SER A 53 -10.16 19.71 4.24
C SER A 53 -11.03 18.45 4.44
N ASN A 54 -10.97 17.49 3.53
CA ASN A 54 -11.85 16.32 3.53
C ASN A 54 -11.11 15.01 3.81
N VAL A 55 -11.81 14.07 4.44
CA VAL A 55 -11.34 12.71 4.75
C VAL A 55 -12.00 11.66 3.85
N SER A 56 -11.46 10.43 3.85
CA SER A 56 -11.89 9.30 3.02
C SER A 56 -12.19 8.08 3.91
N ALA A 57 -11.74 6.89 3.50
CA ALA A 57 -11.88 5.63 4.21
C ALA A 57 -11.19 5.65 5.58
N MET A 58 -11.37 4.58 6.36
CA MET A 58 -10.63 4.40 7.59
C MET A 58 -9.12 4.38 7.34
N ALA A 59 -8.33 4.96 8.24
CA ALA A 59 -6.90 5.14 8.01
C ALA A 59 -6.10 3.82 8.00
N GLY A 60 -6.68 2.72 8.48
CA GLY A 60 -6.08 1.39 8.35
C GLY A 60 -5.83 1.01 6.90
N TYR A 61 -6.68 1.45 5.96
CA TYR A 61 -6.49 1.18 4.54
C TYR A 61 -5.28 1.93 3.95
N THR A 62 -4.86 3.07 4.50
CA THR A 62 -3.60 3.73 4.11
C THR A 62 -2.41 2.78 4.31
N TYR A 63 -2.37 2.13 5.47
CA TYR A 63 -1.25 1.28 5.86
C TYR A 63 -1.37 -0.16 5.35
N LEU A 64 -2.59 -0.66 5.15
CA LEU A 64 -2.80 -1.91 4.41
C LEU A 64 -2.37 -1.76 2.94
N GLY A 65 -2.61 -0.59 2.34
CA GLY A 65 -2.10 -0.27 1.01
C GLY A 65 -0.56 -0.18 0.96
N GLN A 66 0.06 0.37 2.01
CA GLN A 66 1.53 0.33 2.14
C GLN A 66 2.05 -1.10 2.28
N PHE A 67 1.42 -1.92 3.12
CA PHE A 67 1.77 -3.33 3.30
C PHE A 67 1.65 -4.13 1.98
N LEU A 68 0.56 -3.92 1.23
CA LEU A 68 0.37 -4.44 -0.13
C LEU A 68 1.49 -3.99 -1.08
N ALA A 69 1.88 -2.72 -1.02
CA ALA A 69 2.97 -2.22 -1.84
C ALA A 69 4.30 -2.93 -1.50
N HIS A 70 4.58 -3.20 -0.22
CA HIS A 70 5.78 -3.94 0.16
C HIS A 70 5.77 -5.36 -0.39
N ASP A 71 4.62 -6.04 -0.29
CA ASP A 71 4.45 -7.41 -0.80
C ASP A 71 4.64 -7.49 -2.32
N LEU A 72 3.99 -6.60 -3.07
CA LEU A 72 4.06 -6.62 -4.53
C LEU A 72 5.40 -6.11 -5.10
N SER A 73 6.07 -5.18 -4.42
CA SER A 73 7.22 -4.44 -4.98
C SER A 73 8.58 -4.93 -4.53
N ARG A 74 8.67 -6.06 -3.83
CA ARG A 74 9.92 -6.51 -3.21
C ARG A 74 11.11 -6.42 -4.16
N LEU A 75 12.06 -5.54 -3.84
CA LEU A 75 13.33 -5.45 -4.52
C LEU A 75 14.15 -6.67 -4.10
N ARG A 76 14.23 -7.70 -4.97
CA ARG A 76 15.07 -8.91 -4.78
C ARG A 76 16.57 -8.58 -4.80
N ILE A 77 17.05 -7.71 -3.93
CA ILE A 77 18.47 -7.39 -3.78
C ILE A 77 18.91 -7.71 -2.35
N LYS A 78 19.85 -8.64 -2.21
CA LYS A 78 20.57 -8.86 -0.95
C LYS A 78 21.29 -7.56 -0.55
N GLY A 79 20.97 -7.04 0.64
CA GLY A 79 21.66 -5.89 1.23
C GLY A 79 21.12 -4.55 0.76
N HIS A 80 19.87 -4.24 1.12
CA HIS A 80 19.39 -2.86 1.09
C HIS A 80 20.29 -2.00 1.98
N ASN A 81 21.16 -1.20 1.38
CA ASN A 81 21.85 -0.15 2.11
C ASN A 81 20.81 0.93 2.45
N LYS A 82 20.59 1.15 3.74
CA LYS A 82 19.61 2.06 4.38
C LYS A 82 19.89 3.55 4.15
N THR A 83 20.30 3.94 2.95
CA THR A 83 20.58 5.34 2.61
C THR A 83 19.68 5.76 1.48
N VAL A 84 19.18 7.00 1.50
CA VAL A 84 18.34 7.54 0.41
C VAL A 84 19.06 7.48 -0.96
N LYS A 85 20.40 7.36 -0.92
CA LYS A 85 21.26 7.11 -2.08
C LYS A 85 21.01 5.74 -2.75
N SER A 86 20.66 4.68 -2.02
CA SER A 86 20.35 3.37 -2.62
C SER A 86 19.08 3.44 -3.49
N PHE A 87 18.08 4.19 -3.05
CA PHE A 87 16.85 4.47 -3.81
C PHE A 87 17.10 5.29 -5.10
N THR A 88 18.20 6.04 -5.20
CA THR A 88 18.61 6.71 -6.45
C THR A 88 19.35 5.78 -7.42
N THR A 89 19.86 4.66 -6.91
CA THR A 89 20.56 3.61 -7.67
C THR A 89 19.76 2.34 -7.84
N ASP A 90 18.48 2.32 -7.44
CA ASP A 90 17.53 1.29 -7.83
C ASP A 90 17.43 1.30 -9.36
N ILE A 91 18.26 0.45 -9.96
CA ILE A 91 18.23 0.10 -11.37
C ILE A 91 16.76 -0.11 -11.70
N LEU A 92 16.29 0.51 -12.78
CA LEU A 92 14.91 0.49 -13.30
C LEU A 92 14.50 -0.96 -13.64
N ARG A 93 14.36 -1.82 -12.65
CA ARG A 93 14.02 -3.23 -12.78
C ARG A 93 12.55 -3.38 -12.46
N SER A 94 11.75 -3.44 -13.52
CA SER A 94 10.35 -3.90 -13.43
C SER A 94 10.24 -5.41 -13.71
N ASP A 95 11.35 -6.12 -13.79
CA ASP A 95 11.46 -7.55 -14.07
C ASP A 95 11.50 -8.42 -12.80
N VAL A 96 11.10 -7.86 -11.65
CA VAL A 96 10.97 -8.64 -10.43
C VAL A 96 9.59 -9.29 -10.39
N SER A 97 9.58 -10.62 -10.17
CA SER A 97 8.33 -11.37 -9.99
C SER A 97 7.52 -10.75 -8.85
N SER A 98 6.30 -10.34 -9.15
CA SER A 98 5.33 -9.74 -8.25
C SER A 98 4.12 -10.67 -8.17
N VAL A 99 3.99 -11.37 -7.06
CA VAL A 99 2.79 -12.16 -6.74
C VAL A 99 2.29 -11.75 -5.36
N LEU A 100 0.99 -11.90 -5.13
CA LEU A 100 0.36 -11.48 -3.88
C LEU A 100 0.39 -12.62 -2.86
N ASP A 101 1.59 -13.05 -2.48
CA ASP A 101 1.86 -14.29 -1.76
C ASP A 101 2.38 -14.09 -0.33
N LEU A 102 2.32 -12.87 0.19
CA LEU A 102 2.85 -12.52 1.51
C LEU A 102 4.32 -12.90 1.67
N SER A 103 5.11 -12.88 0.60
CA SER A 103 6.56 -13.06 0.68
C SER A 103 7.21 -12.06 1.64
N SER A 104 6.63 -10.88 1.81
CA SER A 104 7.04 -9.89 2.82
C SER A 104 6.93 -10.39 4.28
N VAL A 105 6.13 -11.43 4.53
CA VAL A 105 5.98 -12.14 5.81
C VAL A 105 6.77 -13.46 5.81
N TYR A 106 6.67 -14.25 4.75
CA TYR A 106 7.08 -15.65 4.73
C TYR A 106 8.46 -15.92 4.14
N GLU A 107 8.90 -15.16 3.14
CA GLU A 107 10.19 -15.45 2.48
C GLU A 107 11.35 -15.02 3.41
N GLY A 108 12.12 -16.03 3.82
CA GLY A 108 13.11 -15.96 4.90
C GLY A 108 12.77 -16.92 6.06
N ALA A 109 11.55 -17.47 6.12
CA ALA A 109 11.06 -18.36 7.18
C ALA A 109 11.57 -19.82 7.07
N VAL A 110 12.70 -20.03 6.38
CA VAL A 110 13.33 -21.36 6.26
C VAL A 110 13.79 -21.83 7.65
N ALA A 111 13.80 -23.14 7.89
CA ALA A 111 14.28 -23.75 9.12
C ALA A 111 15.62 -23.14 9.57
N GLY A 112 15.62 -22.42 10.69
CA GLY A 112 16.78 -21.71 11.23
C GLY A 112 16.67 -20.18 11.25
N SER A 113 15.62 -19.56 10.71
CA SER A 113 15.37 -18.12 10.92
C SER A 113 14.61 -17.86 12.22
N LEU A 114 14.92 -16.74 12.89
CA LEU A 114 14.24 -16.28 14.12
C LEU A 114 12.75 -15.95 13.92
N MET A 115 12.21 -16.10 12.70
CA MET A 115 10.83 -15.80 12.36
C MET A 115 9.84 -16.91 12.75
N ARG A 116 10.32 -18.15 12.84
CA ARG A 116 9.53 -19.33 13.22
C ARG A 116 9.99 -19.82 14.59
N LYS A 117 9.07 -20.28 15.43
CA LYS A 117 9.41 -20.94 16.70
C LYS A 117 10.11 -22.26 16.40
N THR A 118 11.35 -22.41 16.88
CA THR A 118 12.22 -23.58 16.63
C THR A 118 11.47 -24.90 16.84
N GLY A 119 11.49 -25.76 15.82
CA GLY A 119 10.88 -27.09 15.86
C GLY A 119 9.35 -27.13 15.83
N SER A 120 8.67 -26.02 15.49
CA SER A 120 7.20 -25.97 15.47
C SER A 120 6.66 -25.26 14.22
N ALA A 121 5.40 -25.46 13.84
CA ALA A 121 4.76 -24.76 12.71
C ALA A 121 4.36 -23.30 13.01
N PHE A 122 4.57 -22.83 14.24
CA PHE A 122 4.17 -21.49 14.67
C PHE A 122 5.20 -20.42 14.26
N MET A 123 4.71 -19.27 13.83
CA MET A 123 5.51 -18.04 13.74
C MET A 123 5.89 -17.56 15.15
N ALA A 124 7.10 -17.02 15.28
CA ALA A 124 7.56 -16.34 16.47
C ALA A 124 6.84 -14.99 16.60
N LEU A 125 6.61 -14.57 17.85
CA LEU A 125 6.08 -13.25 18.18
C LEU A 125 7.00 -12.66 19.25
N GLY A 126 7.24 -11.35 19.18
CA GLY A 126 8.01 -10.62 20.18
C GLY A 126 7.12 -10.03 21.26
N ASP A 127 7.77 -9.51 22.31
CA ASP A 127 7.10 -9.01 23.50
C ASP A 127 7.11 -7.47 23.53
N ALA A 128 6.00 -6.88 23.96
CA ALA A 128 5.91 -5.44 24.18
C ALA A 128 6.30 -5.08 25.61
N HIS A 129 7.04 -3.98 25.79
CA HIS A 129 7.51 -3.53 27.09
C HIS A 129 6.41 -2.91 27.95
N VAL A 130 6.31 -3.35 29.20
CA VAL A 130 5.47 -2.73 30.22
C VAL A 130 6.40 -2.09 31.27
N SER A 131 6.21 -0.80 31.59
CA SER A 131 7.14 -0.05 32.45
C SER A 131 7.32 -0.65 33.84
N ASP A 132 6.25 -1.15 34.44
CA ASP A 132 6.21 -1.60 35.85
C ASP A 132 5.74 -3.06 35.99
N GLY A 133 5.97 -3.89 34.98
CA GLY A 133 5.47 -5.27 34.97
C GLY A 133 6.22 -6.20 34.02
N PRO A 134 5.86 -7.49 34.00
CA PRO A 134 6.36 -8.40 32.99
C PRO A 134 5.91 -7.94 31.61
N ASP A 135 6.78 -8.16 30.63
CA ASP A 135 6.47 -7.79 29.25
C ASP A 135 5.26 -8.56 28.72
N LEU A 136 4.55 -7.90 27.82
CA LEU A 136 3.35 -8.45 27.23
C LEU A 136 3.72 -9.32 26.03
N ALA A 137 3.66 -10.63 26.23
CA ALA A 137 4.09 -11.59 25.24
C ALA A 137 3.23 -11.58 23.97
N GLY A 138 3.89 -11.55 22.82
CA GLY A 138 3.24 -11.70 21.52
C GLY A 138 2.55 -10.46 20.95
N TYR A 139 3.01 -9.26 21.33
CA TYR A 139 2.49 -7.98 20.87
C TYR A 139 3.48 -7.15 20.04
N ASP A 140 4.70 -7.61 19.82
CA ASP A 140 5.66 -7.00 18.89
C ASP A 140 6.14 -8.04 17.85
N LEU A 141 6.87 -7.57 16.85
CA LEU A 141 7.61 -8.44 15.94
C LEU A 141 8.71 -9.20 16.70
N PRO A 142 9.05 -10.43 16.29
CA PRO A 142 10.25 -11.08 16.80
C PRO A 142 11.48 -10.24 16.43
N ARG A 143 12.37 -9.97 17.40
CA ARG A 143 13.52 -9.08 17.20
C ARG A 143 14.83 -9.70 17.69
N ASN A 144 15.93 -9.31 17.05
CA ASN A 144 17.29 -9.51 17.54
C ASN A 144 17.89 -8.14 17.86
N GLY A 145 17.90 -7.77 19.14
CA GLY A 145 18.11 -6.39 19.58
C GLY A 145 16.99 -5.50 19.03
N LEU A 146 17.34 -4.43 18.32
CA LEU A 146 16.37 -3.54 17.68
C LEU A 146 15.81 -4.10 16.36
N ARG A 147 16.55 -5.00 15.70
CA ARG A 147 16.23 -5.44 14.34
C ARG A 147 15.07 -6.44 14.34
N ALA A 148 13.99 -6.09 13.63
CA ALA A 148 12.91 -7.03 13.34
C ALA A 148 13.39 -8.21 12.49
N CYS A 149 12.98 -9.41 12.89
CA CYS A 149 13.18 -10.65 12.16
C CYS A 149 11.94 -10.88 11.29
N VAL A 150 11.90 -10.21 10.14
CA VAL A 150 10.80 -10.23 9.16
C VAL A 150 11.34 -10.47 7.76
N GLY A 151 10.48 -10.93 6.84
CA GLY A 151 10.88 -11.19 5.45
C GLY A 151 11.31 -9.92 4.71
N ASP A 152 10.55 -8.83 4.88
CA ASP A 152 10.85 -7.51 4.33
C ASP A 152 10.99 -6.48 5.46
N ASP A 153 12.15 -5.84 5.58
CA ASP A 153 12.45 -4.89 6.66
C ASP A 153 11.65 -3.60 6.56
N ARG A 154 11.11 -3.27 5.37
CA ARG A 154 10.19 -2.14 5.20
C ARG A 154 8.92 -2.30 6.03
N ASN A 155 8.56 -3.52 6.41
CA ASN A 155 7.44 -3.76 7.32
C ASN A 155 7.69 -3.29 8.76
N ASP A 156 8.93 -2.92 9.13
CA ASP A 156 9.28 -2.30 10.41
C ASP A 156 9.65 -0.81 10.27
N GLU A 157 9.38 -0.15 9.13
CA GLU A 157 9.64 1.29 8.97
C GLU A 157 8.68 2.18 9.76
N ASN A 158 7.42 1.74 9.88
CA ASN A 158 6.35 2.49 10.56
C ASN A 158 5.60 1.56 11.52
N LEU A 159 5.35 2.04 12.73
CA LEU A 159 4.70 1.30 13.80
C LEU A 159 3.38 0.63 13.34
N ILE A 160 2.53 1.31 12.59
CA ILE A 160 1.25 0.73 12.16
C ILE A 160 1.44 -0.46 11.22
N VAL A 161 2.40 -0.37 10.29
CA VAL A 161 2.74 -1.48 9.38
C VAL A 161 3.37 -2.64 10.16
N SER A 162 4.24 -2.35 11.13
CA SER A 162 4.85 -3.38 11.98
C SER A 162 3.80 -4.16 12.77
N GLN A 163 2.80 -3.45 13.31
CA GLN A 163 1.71 -4.04 14.08
C GLN A 163 0.69 -4.77 13.19
N LEU A 164 0.46 -4.31 11.96
CA LEU A 164 -0.28 -5.08 10.94
C LEU A 164 0.44 -6.39 10.63
N HIS A 165 1.76 -6.38 10.48
CA HIS A 165 2.55 -7.58 10.26
C HIS A 165 2.39 -8.57 11.43
N VAL A 166 2.40 -8.10 12.69
CA VAL A 166 2.08 -8.93 13.87
C VAL A 166 0.70 -9.60 13.75
N GLN A 167 -0.31 -8.92 13.18
CA GLN A 167 -1.63 -9.54 12.97
C GLN A 167 -1.56 -10.73 12.00
N PHE A 168 -0.77 -10.64 10.93
CA PHE A 168 -0.57 -11.76 10.01
C PHE A 168 0.20 -12.92 10.65
N LEU A 169 1.18 -12.65 11.52
CA LEU A 169 1.86 -13.70 12.30
C LEU A 169 0.90 -14.42 13.25
N LYS A 170 0.01 -13.67 13.92
CA LYS A 170 -1.03 -14.23 14.78
C LYS A 170 -2.06 -15.02 13.97
N LEU A 171 -2.46 -14.54 12.79
CA LEU A 171 -3.38 -15.23 11.90
C LEU A 171 -2.79 -16.55 11.37
N HIS A 172 -1.49 -16.58 11.06
CA HIS A 172 -0.79 -17.84 10.76
C HIS A 172 -0.91 -18.81 11.93
N ASN A 173 -0.61 -18.34 13.14
CA ASN A 173 -0.68 -19.16 14.35
C ASN A 173 -2.11 -19.64 14.67
N PHE A 174 -3.14 -18.88 14.29
CA PHE A 174 -4.53 -19.32 14.31
C PHE A 174 -4.73 -20.52 13.38
N PHE A 175 -4.38 -20.42 12.09
CA PHE A 175 -4.53 -21.54 11.16
C PHE A 175 -3.69 -22.77 11.50
N VAL A 176 -2.51 -22.59 12.09
CA VAL A 176 -1.72 -23.72 12.61
C VAL A 176 -2.52 -24.51 13.65
N ARG A 177 -3.28 -23.84 14.54
CA ARG A 177 -4.11 -24.53 15.54
C ARG A 177 -5.29 -25.23 14.89
N GLU A 178 -6.05 -24.52 14.04
CA GLU A 178 -7.24 -25.08 13.38
C GLU A 178 -6.88 -26.29 12.50
N ILE A 179 -5.83 -26.18 11.68
CA ILE A 179 -5.40 -27.25 10.79
C ILE A 179 -4.80 -28.42 11.58
N SER A 180 -4.04 -28.15 12.65
CA SER A 180 -3.51 -29.21 13.51
C SER A 180 -4.61 -29.95 14.27
N HIS A 181 -5.71 -29.26 14.63
CA HIS A 181 -6.86 -29.87 15.25
C HIS A 181 -7.56 -30.84 14.28
N ASP A 182 -7.77 -30.41 13.04
CA ASP A 182 -8.41 -31.24 12.01
C ASP A 182 -7.50 -32.38 11.51
N HIS A 183 -6.18 -32.18 11.54
CA HIS A 183 -5.17 -33.09 11.02
C HIS A 183 -4.01 -33.30 12.01
N PRO A 184 -4.23 -34.00 13.16
CA PRO A 184 -3.25 -34.12 14.24
C PRO A 184 -1.95 -34.86 13.87
N GLY A 185 -1.93 -35.60 12.75
CA GLY A 185 -0.76 -36.30 12.23
C GLY A 185 0.04 -35.52 11.18
N LEU A 186 -0.36 -34.29 10.84
CA LEU A 186 0.30 -33.52 9.80
C LEU A 186 1.71 -33.08 10.25
N GLY A 187 2.71 -33.36 9.43
CA GLY A 187 4.10 -32.98 9.70
C GLY A 187 4.27 -31.47 9.85
N THR A 188 5.23 -31.06 10.69
CA THR A 188 5.44 -29.66 11.09
C THR A 188 5.61 -28.69 9.91
N ASP A 189 6.31 -29.08 8.84
CA ASP A 189 6.51 -28.23 7.66
C ASP A 189 5.27 -28.20 6.77
N SER A 190 4.59 -29.33 6.58
CA SER A 190 3.33 -29.37 5.85
C SER A 190 2.25 -28.54 6.56
N LEU A 191 2.20 -28.58 7.89
CA LEU A 191 1.29 -27.75 8.69
C LEU A 191 1.62 -26.25 8.54
N PHE A 192 2.91 -25.89 8.49
CA PHE A 192 3.32 -24.51 8.24
C PHE A 192 2.89 -24.03 6.86
N GLU A 193 3.17 -24.79 5.80
CA GLU A 193 2.80 -24.39 4.43
C GLU A 193 1.28 -24.34 4.23
N SER A 194 0.53 -25.28 4.84
CA SER A 194 -0.94 -25.22 4.83
C SER A 194 -1.47 -23.97 5.54
N ALA A 195 -0.91 -23.60 6.69
CA ALA A 195 -1.31 -22.37 7.39
C ALA A 195 -0.94 -21.12 6.57
N ARG A 196 0.26 -21.09 5.98
CA ARG A 196 0.70 -20.02 5.08
C ARG A 196 -0.26 -19.83 3.90
N GLU A 197 -0.62 -20.91 3.22
CA GLU A 197 -1.57 -20.86 2.10
C GLU A 197 -2.89 -20.22 2.55
N GLN A 198 -3.41 -20.62 3.71
CA GLN A 198 -4.66 -20.07 4.22
C GLN A 198 -4.56 -18.58 4.55
N VAL A 199 -3.46 -18.12 5.15
CA VAL A 199 -3.25 -16.68 5.37
C VAL A 199 -3.23 -15.90 4.05
N ILE A 200 -2.51 -16.42 3.04
CA ILE A 200 -2.42 -15.79 1.71
C ILE A 200 -3.81 -15.67 1.08
N LEU A 201 -4.60 -16.73 1.06
CA LEU A 201 -5.93 -16.70 0.44
C LEU A 201 -6.89 -15.73 1.15
N HIS A 202 -6.85 -15.67 2.49
CA HIS A 202 -7.64 -14.72 3.26
C HIS A 202 -7.18 -13.27 3.03
N TYR A 203 -5.87 -13.05 2.96
CA TYR A 203 -5.28 -11.74 2.64
C TYR A 203 -5.70 -11.27 1.23
N GLN A 204 -5.60 -12.13 0.22
CA GLN A 204 -6.03 -11.81 -1.14
C GLN A 204 -7.53 -11.43 -1.18
N GLU A 205 -8.39 -12.15 -0.45
CA GLU A 205 -9.82 -11.82 -0.37
C GLU A 205 -10.09 -10.45 0.26
N VAL A 206 -9.41 -10.14 1.37
CA VAL A 206 -9.47 -8.81 1.99
C VAL A 206 -8.94 -7.73 1.04
N ILE A 207 -7.84 -7.99 0.31
CA ILE A 207 -7.33 -7.02 -0.66
C ILE A 207 -8.37 -6.74 -1.75
N LEU A 208 -9.00 -7.77 -2.33
CA LEU A 208 -9.95 -7.61 -3.41
C LEU A 208 -11.27 -6.97 -2.98
N TYR A 209 -11.89 -7.46 -1.91
CA TYR A 209 -13.27 -7.11 -1.58
C TYR A 209 -13.41 -6.15 -0.40
N ASP A 210 -12.35 -5.93 0.36
CA ASP A 210 -12.33 -4.94 1.43
C ASP A 210 -11.52 -3.71 1.01
N PHE A 211 -10.20 -3.84 0.85
CA PHE A 211 -9.31 -2.74 0.53
C PHE A 211 -9.62 -2.10 -0.82
N LEU A 212 -9.63 -2.88 -1.92
CA LEU A 212 -9.90 -2.32 -3.24
C LEU A 212 -11.32 -1.78 -3.35
N TYR A 213 -12.29 -2.35 -2.62
CA TYR A 213 -13.62 -1.76 -2.54
C TYR A 213 -13.58 -0.36 -1.94
N GLU A 214 -12.81 -0.13 -0.87
CA GLU A 214 -12.68 1.18 -0.24
C GLU A 214 -11.93 2.20 -1.10
N ILE A 215 -11.00 1.76 -1.95
CA ILE A 215 -10.11 2.64 -2.70
C ILE A 215 -10.60 2.94 -4.13
N LEU A 216 -11.11 1.94 -4.85
CA LEU A 216 -11.40 2.05 -6.29
C LEU A 216 -12.75 2.69 -6.57
N HIS A 217 -12.86 3.39 -7.69
CA HIS A 217 -14.13 3.83 -8.27
C HIS A 217 -15.14 2.66 -8.33
N PRO A 218 -16.39 2.82 -7.86
CA PRO A 218 -17.34 1.72 -7.72
C PRO A 218 -17.59 0.92 -9.01
N ALA A 219 -17.74 1.60 -10.15
CA ALA A 219 -17.92 0.93 -11.45
C ALA A 219 -16.71 0.08 -11.84
N VAL A 220 -15.48 0.55 -11.54
CA VAL A 220 -14.25 -0.20 -11.85
C VAL A 220 -14.10 -1.39 -10.91
N TRP A 221 -14.36 -1.21 -9.62
CA TRP A 221 -14.31 -2.33 -8.66
C TRP A 221 -15.32 -3.41 -9.04
N LYS A 222 -16.57 -3.02 -9.36
CA LYS A 222 -17.61 -3.94 -9.80
C LYS A 222 -17.15 -4.73 -11.02
N ALA A 223 -16.80 -4.05 -12.11
CA ALA A 223 -16.43 -4.72 -13.35
C ALA A 223 -15.17 -5.58 -13.19
N ILE A 224 -14.06 -4.99 -12.75
CA ILE A 224 -12.73 -5.64 -12.84
C ILE A 224 -12.49 -6.62 -11.69
N ILE A 225 -12.96 -6.31 -10.48
CA ILE A 225 -12.68 -7.13 -9.30
C ILE A 225 -13.80 -8.14 -9.06
N LEU A 226 -15.04 -7.67 -8.97
CA LEU A 226 -16.17 -8.53 -8.62
C LEU A 226 -16.62 -9.41 -9.79
N GLU A 227 -16.76 -8.83 -10.99
CA GLU A 227 -17.20 -9.53 -12.19
C GLU A 227 -16.04 -10.14 -12.99
N ASN A 228 -14.80 -9.87 -12.57
CA ASN A 228 -13.56 -10.37 -13.18
C ASN A 228 -13.41 -9.99 -14.66
N GLU A 229 -13.93 -8.82 -15.04
CA GLU A 229 -13.73 -8.26 -16.37
C GLU A 229 -12.32 -7.69 -16.54
N HIS A 230 -11.95 -7.41 -17.79
CA HIS A 230 -10.71 -6.73 -18.13
C HIS A 230 -10.91 -5.73 -19.29
N ILE A 231 -10.03 -4.74 -19.35
CA ILE A 231 -9.92 -3.74 -20.40
C ILE A 231 -8.47 -3.65 -20.89
N LEU A 232 -7.52 -3.46 -19.97
CA LEU A 232 -6.13 -3.15 -20.33
C LEU A 232 -5.22 -4.37 -20.40
N TRP A 233 -5.40 -5.31 -19.48
CA TRP A 233 -4.49 -6.46 -19.37
C TRP A 233 -5.29 -7.72 -19.16
N ASP A 234 -5.13 -8.70 -20.05
CA ASP A 234 -5.61 -10.07 -19.87
C ASP A 234 -4.42 -11.02 -20.06
N PRO A 235 -3.69 -11.34 -18.97
CA PRO A 235 -2.43 -12.05 -19.10
C PRO A 235 -2.63 -13.50 -19.54
N ASP A 236 -1.81 -13.94 -20.49
CA ASP A 236 -1.64 -15.36 -20.75
C ASP A 236 -0.80 -16.03 -19.65
N SER A 237 -0.99 -17.32 -19.38
CA SER A 237 -0.34 -18.00 -18.25
C SER A 237 1.18 -18.17 -18.39
N THR A 238 1.77 -17.80 -19.52
CA THR A 238 3.23 -17.82 -19.75
C THR A 238 3.87 -16.45 -19.54
N GLU A 239 3.08 -15.39 -19.42
CA GLU A 239 3.58 -14.06 -19.08
C GLU A 239 4.25 -14.06 -17.69
N PRO A 240 5.36 -13.33 -17.52
CA PRO A 240 5.95 -13.16 -16.21
C PRO A 240 5.00 -12.33 -15.33
N ALA A 241 4.80 -12.75 -14.08
CA ALA A 241 4.04 -11.98 -13.11
C ALA A 241 4.87 -10.78 -12.65
N VAL A 242 4.70 -9.62 -13.28
CA VAL A 242 5.48 -8.41 -13.01
C VAL A 242 4.56 -7.21 -12.95
N LEU A 243 4.85 -6.29 -12.04
CA LEU A 243 4.04 -5.08 -11.89
C LEU A 243 4.23 -4.12 -13.08
N PRO A 244 3.14 -3.61 -13.68
CA PRO A 244 3.22 -2.56 -14.67
C PRO A 244 3.81 -1.27 -14.12
N ILE A 245 4.50 -0.50 -14.97
CA ILE A 245 5.11 0.77 -14.60
C ILE A 245 4.06 1.82 -14.18
N GLU A 246 2.87 1.77 -14.76
CA GLU A 246 1.77 2.69 -14.44
C GLU A 246 1.28 2.47 -13.00
N TYR A 247 1.28 1.24 -12.52
CA TYR A 247 1.05 0.95 -11.11
C TYR A 247 2.24 1.43 -10.26
N THR A 248 3.44 0.94 -10.59
CA THR A 248 4.65 1.10 -9.76
C THR A 248 5.07 2.55 -9.57
N ALA A 249 4.92 3.38 -10.60
CA ALA A 249 5.43 4.75 -10.64
C ALA A 249 4.33 5.83 -10.64
N ALA A 250 3.05 5.44 -10.74
CA ALA A 250 1.94 6.38 -10.64
C ALA A 250 0.81 5.85 -9.74
N ALA A 251 -0.11 5.04 -10.29
CA ALA A 251 -1.38 4.75 -9.64
C ALA A 251 -1.21 4.09 -8.27
N GLY A 252 -0.31 3.11 -8.11
CA GLY A 252 -0.03 2.45 -6.84
C GLY A 252 0.61 3.34 -5.75
N ARG A 253 0.89 4.62 -6.04
CA ARG A 253 1.45 5.60 -5.09
C ARG A 253 0.40 6.57 -4.53
N PHE A 254 -0.89 6.29 -4.71
CA PHE A 254 -1.97 7.13 -4.16
C PHE A 254 -1.92 7.24 -2.64
N GLY A 255 -1.43 6.20 -1.95
CA GLY A 255 -1.40 6.12 -0.48
C GLY A 255 -0.64 7.27 0.19
N HIS A 256 0.33 7.87 -0.50
CA HIS A 256 1.08 9.03 0.02
C HIS A 256 0.19 10.26 0.25
N ALA A 257 -0.96 10.37 -0.44
CA ALA A 257 -1.94 11.43 -0.24
C ALA A 257 -2.89 11.15 0.94
N MET A 258 -2.96 9.91 1.42
CA MET A 258 -3.91 9.46 2.45
C MET A 258 -3.37 9.60 3.88
N VAL A 259 -2.08 9.91 4.04
CA VAL A 259 -1.39 9.97 5.32
C VAL A 259 -1.83 11.20 6.13
N GLN A 260 -2.21 11.00 7.39
CA GLN A 260 -2.52 12.06 8.34
C GLN A 260 -1.27 12.54 9.07
N ASN A 261 -1.36 13.70 9.71
CA ASN A 261 -0.29 14.23 10.55
C ASN A 261 -0.23 13.55 11.93
N ASN A 262 -1.37 13.09 12.45
CA ASN A 262 -1.48 12.48 13.78
C ASN A 262 -2.48 11.33 13.75
N TYR A 263 -2.28 10.38 14.67
CA TYR A 263 -3.10 9.18 14.81
C TYR A 263 -3.37 8.90 16.28
N ASN A 264 -4.61 8.55 16.61
CA ASN A 264 -4.95 7.96 17.89
C ASN A 264 -4.61 6.46 17.82
N LEU A 265 -3.62 5.99 18.59
CA LEU A 265 -3.26 4.57 18.62
C LEU A 265 -4.24 3.77 19.48
N ASN A 266 -4.63 4.34 20.62
CA ASN A 266 -5.58 3.77 21.56
C ASN A 266 -6.28 4.90 22.33
N ALA A 267 -7.01 4.58 23.41
CA ALA A 267 -7.81 5.57 24.13
C ALA A 267 -7.00 6.65 24.87
N VAL A 268 -5.70 6.42 25.14
CA VAL A 268 -4.85 7.33 25.93
C VAL A 268 -3.59 7.78 25.21
N THR A 269 -3.29 7.23 24.03
CA THR A 269 -2.08 7.54 23.27
C THR A 269 -2.41 8.00 21.85
N SER A 270 -1.96 9.21 21.55
CA SER A 270 -1.98 9.81 20.22
C SER A 270 -0.55 10.18 19.85
N VAL A 271 -0.19 9.92 18.59
CA VAL A 271 1.18 10.14 18.09
C VAL A 271 1.14 10.90 16.77
N SER A 272 2.19 11.68 16.51
CA SER A 272 2.42 12.24 15.19
C SER A 272 2.89 11.18 14.19
N VAL A 273 2.79 11.49 12.90
CA VAL A 273 3.32 10.63 11.84
C VAL A 273 4.82 10.42 11.97
N SER A 274 5.57 11.40 12.48
CA SER A 274 7.02 11.26 12.72
C SER A 274 7.30 10.25 13.84
N GLU A 275 6.54 10.33 14.94
CA GLU A 275 6.66 9.39 16.05
C GLU A 275 6.36 7.94 15.63
N LEU A 276 5.48 7.73 14.64
CA LEU A 276 5.24 6.39 14.09
C LEU A 276 6.50 5.75 13.50
N PHE A 277 7.40 6.53 12.88
CA PHE A 277 8.68 6.03 12.35
C PHE A 277 9.69 5.83 13.48
N GLU A 278 9.69 6.72 14.48
CA GLU A 278 10.59 6.64 15.65
C GLU A 278 10.28 5.43 16.54
N MET A 279 9.01 5.02 16.63
CA MET A 279 8.54 3.93 17.50
C MET A 279 8.69 2.52 16.90
N THR A 280 9.67 2.35 16.03
CA THR A 280 10.03 1.06 15.42
C THR A 280 11.44 0.63 15.80
N GLY A 281 11.87 -0.55 15.34
CA GLY A 281 13.25 -1.01 15.51
C GLY A 281 14.27 -0.07 14.84
N GLU A 282 13.95 0.48 13.67
CA GLU A 282 14.82 1.42 12.98
C GLU A 282 14.88 2.79 13.67
N GLY A 283 13.75 3.23 14.21
CA GLY A 283 13.66 4.44 15.02
C GLY A 283 14.26 4.30 16.43
N GLY A 284 14.70 3.09 16.80
CA GLY A 284 15.24 2.80 18.12
C GLY A 284 14.24 3.03 19.25
N PHE A 285 12.94 2.89 18.95
CA PHE A 285 11.83 3.18 19.87
C PHE A 285 11.95 4.55 20.54
N GLY A 286 12.23 5.57 19.74
CA GLY A 286 12.42 6.95 20.18
C GLY A 286 13.65 7.16 21.08
N GLY A 287 14.58 6.21 21.12
CA GLY A 287 15.76 6.21 22.00
C GLY A 287 15.44 6.03 23.49
N LYS A 288 14.17 5.80 23.83
CA LYS A 288 13.68 5.69 25.22
C LYS A 288 13.48 4.25 25.66
N TYR A 289 13.20 3.36 24.71
CA TYR A 289 12.89 1.96 24.99
C TYR A 289 13.80 1.03 24.21
N LEU A 290 14.00 -0.19 24.73
CA LEU A 290 14.75 -1.23 24.04
C LEU A 290 13.86 -2.07 23.10
N ARG A 291 12.54 -1.94 23.22
CA ARG A 291 11.49 -2.64 22.47
C ARG A 291 10.21 -1.79 22.48
N MET A 292 9.22 -2.16 21.67
CA MET A 292 7.97 -1.41 21.58
C MET A 292 7.23 -1.36 22.94
N PRO A 293 6.90 -0.18 23.48
CA PRO A 293 6.17 -0.07 24.74
C PRO A 293 4.67 -0.39 24.56
N ALA A 294 4.07 -1.00 25.58
CA ALA A 294 2.66 -1.37 25.61
C ALA A 294 1.72 -0.15 25.48
N SER A 295 2.19 1.05 25.86
CA SER A 295 1.45 2.30 25.65
C SER A 295 1.18 2.62 24.18
N HIS A 296 1.99 2.07 23.27
CA HIS A 296 1.88 2.31 21.83
C HIS A 296 1.14 1.18 21.09
N LEU A 297 0.54 0.23 21.83
CA LEU A 297 -0.30 -0.80 21.23
C LEU A 297 -1.52 -0.19 20.55
N ILE A 298 -1.82 -0.71 19.38
CA ILE A 298 -2.90 -0.22 18.52
C ILE A 298 -4.21 -0.88 18.90
N ASP A 299 -5.22 -0.04 19.16
CA ASP A 299 -6.61 -0.43 19.13
C ASP A 299 -7.12 -0.37 17.69
N TRP A 300 -7.22 -1.53 17.04
CA TRP A 300 -7.61 -1.63 15.63
C TRP A 300 -9.00 -1.07 15.33
N ARG A 301 -9.90 -0.92 16.33
CA ARG A 301 -11.21 -0.26 16.16
C ARG A 301 -11.09 1.21 15.75
N LEU A 302 -9.93 1.82 15.98
CA LEU A 302 -9.63 3.17 15.53
C LEU A 302 -9.17 3.21 14.06
N PHE A 303 -8.87 2.08 13.42
CA PHE A 303 -8.26 1.98 12.09
C PHE A 303 -9.08 1.21 11.06
N PHE A 304 -9.98 0.32 11.48
CA PHE A 304 -10.91 -0.40 10.59
C PHE A 304 -12.32 -0.36 11.16
N ASP A 305 -13.31 -0.71 10.33
CA ASP A 305 -14.69 -0.86 10.78
C ASP A 305 -14.88 -2.25 11.41
N PHE A 306 -15.39 -2.27 12.64
CA PHE A 306 -15.75 -3.49 13.38
C PHE A 306 -17.26 -3.43 13.67
N PRO A 307 -18.12 -3.96 12.77
CA PRO A 307 -19.57 -3.75 12.84
C PRO A 307 -20.21 -4.13 14.17
N ASP A 308 -19.72 -5.21 14.80
CA ASP A 308 -20.28 -5.77 16.02
C ASP A 308 -19.51 -5.39 17.30
N GLN A 309 -18.53 -4.47 17.21
CA GLN A 309 -17.73 -4.05 18.35
C GLN A 309 -18.08 -2.62 18.78
N SER A 310 -18.32 -2.44 20.07
CA SER A 310 -18.55 -1.11 20.63
C SER A 310 -17.29 -0.24 20.50
N THR A 311 -17.49 0.98 20.01
CA THR A 311 -16.48 2.05 20.02
C THR A 311 -16.79 3.11 21.08
N ARG A 312 -17.74 2.85 21.99
CA ARG A 312 -18.11 3.79 23.05
C ARG A 312 -16.92 4.00 23.98
N GLY A 313 -16.60 5.27 24.24
CA GLY A 313 -15.46 5.65 25.09
C GLY A 313 -14.11 5.71 24.36
N LEU A 314 -14.06 5.30 23.08
CA LEU A 314 -12.88 5.51 22.25
C LEU A 314 -12.83 6.94 21.71
N PRO A 315 -11.64 7.48 21.43
CA PRO A 315 -11.49 8.75 20.73
C PRO A 315 -12.01 8.67 19.30
N SER A 316 -12.04 9.82 18.62
CA SER A 316 -12.36 9.88 17.19
C SER A 316 -11.50 8.89 16.40
N ARG A 317 -12.17 8.04 15.61
CA ARG A 317 -11.52 7.04 14.75
C ARG A 317 -10.66 7.72 13.69
N ASN A 318 -9.54 7.09 13.35
CA ASN A 318 -8.62 7.62 12.35
C ASN A 318 -9.21 7.45 10.94
N LYS A 319 -9.39 8.56 10.23
CA LYS A 319 -9.81 8.59 8.83
C LYS A 319 -8.64 9.03 7.95
N ALA A 320 -8.45 8.38 6.81
CA ALA A 320 -7.46 8.79 5.84
C ALA A 320 -7.75 10.20 5.31
N LEU A 321 -6.71 10.96 4.96
CA LEU A 321 -6.91 12.14 4.12
C LEU A 321 -7.47 11.70 2.76
N ARG A 322 -8.29 12.55 2.14
CA ARG A 322 -8.79 12.31 0.79
C ARG A 322 -7.64 12.19 -0.22
N ILE A 323 -7.74 11.22 -1.13
CA ILE A 323 -6.82 11.09 -2.26
C ILE A 323 -6.91 12.36 -3.12
N SER A 324 -5.83 13.12 -3.14
CA SER A 324 -5.71 14.40 -3.84
C SER A 324 -4.23 14.71 -4.10
N PRO A 325 -3.89 15.72 -4.93
CA PRO A 325 -2.50 16.08 -5.17
C PRO A 325 -1.75 16.63 -3.93
N ARG A 326 -2.40 16.73 -2.76
CA ARG A 326 -1.77 17.14 -1.50
C ARG A 326 -0.96 15.99 -0.91
N VAL A 327 0.37 16.17 -0.80
CA VAL A 327 1.27 15.17 -0.20
C VAL A 327 2.23 15.86 0.77
N ARG A 328 2.06 15.61 2.08
CA ARG A 328 2.83 16.26 3.16
C ARG A 328 3.81 15.35 3.90
N VAL A 329 4.21 14.26 3.27
CA VAL A 329 5.19 13.33 3.84
C VAL A 329 6.60 13.79 3.47
N ASN A 330 7.41 14.08 4.48
CA ASN A 330 8.85 14.24 4.32
C ASN A 330 9.53 12.93 4.69
N LEU A 331 10.54 12.54 3.94
CA LEU A 331 11.36 11.39 4.30
C LEU A 331 12.19 11.70 5.55
N THR A 332 12.31 10.72 6.44
CA THR A 332 13.30 10.70 7.53
C THR A 332 14.64 10.16 6.99
N ASN A 333 15.73 10.31 7.75
CA ASN A 333 17.07 9.76 7.40
C ASN A 333 17.71 10.29 6.10
N THR A 334 17.42 11.55 5.72
CA THR A 334 17.94 12.20 4.51
C THR A 334 19.36 12.77 4.62
N GLN A 335 20.05 12.52 5.73
CA GLN A 335 21.42 12.99 5.98
C GLN A 335 22.45 12.54 4.92
N SER A 336 22.09 11.54 4.10
CA SER A 336 22.89 11.01 2.98
C SER A 336 22.57 11.64 1.62
N LEU A 337 21.59 12.56 1.53
CA LEU A 337 21.20 13.21 0.26
C LEU A 337 22.16 14.34 -0.12
N ALA A 338 22.54 14.39 -1.40
CA ALA A 338 23.34 15.47 -1.95
C ALA A 338 22.54 16.77 -2.18
N VAL A 339 21.20 16.68 -2.24
CA VAL A 339 20.28 17.79 -2.51
C VAL A 339 19.17 17.78 -1.45
N PRO A 340 19.14 18.74 -0.50
CA PRO A 340 18.18 18.77 0.60
C PRO A 340 16.71 18.81 0.15
N GLU A 341 16.41 19.37 -1.03
CA GLU A 341 15.06 19.44 -1.59
C GLU A 341 14.51 18.07 -2.04
N GLU A 342 15.35 17.04 -2.14
CA GLU A 342 14.92 15.65 -2.44
C GLU A 342 14.34 14.91 -1.22
N THR A 343 14.18 15.60 -0.07
CA THR A 343 13.37 15.15 1.08
C THR A 343 11.87 15.11 0.77
N ASN A 344 11.41 15.90 -0.21
CA ASN A 344 10.00 15.97 -0.59
C ASN A 344 9.60 14.72 -1.40
N LEU A 345 8.72 13.90 -0.81
CA LEU A 345 8.24 12.67 -1.42
C LEU A 345 7.47 12.89 -2.73
N ALA A 346 6.75 14.01 -2.86
CA ALA A 346 6.03 14.35 -4.09
C ALA A 346 6.97 14.58 -5.27
N THR A 347 8.05 15.34 -5.03
CA THR A 347 9.11 15.56 -6.04
C THR A 347 9.72 14.23 -6.49
N ARG A 348 10.06 13.33 -5.55
CA ARG A 348 10.64 12.02 -5.88
C ARG A 348 9.69 11.17 -6.72
N ASN A 349 8.40 11.15 -6.40
CA ASN A 349 7.41 10.41 -7.16
C ASN A 349 7.27 10.94 -8.60
N LEU A 350 7.20 12.26 -8.78
CA LEU A 350 7.15 12.88 -10.11
C LEU A 350 8.39 12.55 -10.94
N LEU A 351 9.58 12.67 -10.35
CA LEU A 351 10.85 12.33 -11.01
C LEU A 351 10.94 10.83 -11.31
N ARG A 352 10.43 9.96 -10.44
CA ARG A 352 10.38 8.51 -10.72
C ARG A 352 9.47 8.19 -11.89
N GLY A 353 8.32 8.86 -12.01
CA GLY A 353 7.45 8.73 -13.18
C GLY A 353 8.17 9.09 -14.48
N LEU A 354 8.96 10.17 -14.46
CA LEU A 354 9.79 10.58 -15.60
C LEU A 354 10.87 9.54 -15.93
N GLN A 355 11.58 9.01 -14.93
CA GLN A 355 12.60 7.98 -15.10
C GLN A 355 12.03 6.67 -15.65
N MET A 356 10.82 6.29 -15.21
CA MET A 356 10.09 5.10 -15.64
C MET A 356 9.35 5.32 -16.97
N ARG A 357 9.55 6.46 -17.63
CA ARG A 357 9.01 6.77 -18.96
C ARG A 357 7.48 6.77 -19.04
N LEU A 358 6.81 7.16 -17.96
CA LEU A 358 5.35 7.26 -17.95
C LEU A 358 4.82 8.28 -18.97
N SER A 359 3.63 8.01 -19.47
CA SER A 359 2.86 8.94 -20.29
C SER A 359 2.30 10.11 -19.46
N SER A 360 1.67 11.06 -20.13
CA SER A 360 0.77 12.00 -19.45
C SER A 360 -0.56 11.32 -19.14
N GLY A 361 -1.31 11.89 -18.19
CA GLY A 361 -2.68 11.43 -17.91
C GLY A 361 -3.60 11.57 -19.11
N GLN A 362 -3.53 12.69 -19.83
CA GLN A 362 -4.30 12.92 -21.06
C GLN A 362 -4.01 11.85 -22.12
N ALA A 363 -2.74 11.48 -22.31
CA ALA A 363 -2.37 10.44 -23.29
C ALA A 363 -2.94 9.06 -22.90
N ALA A 364 -2.91 8.70 -21.62
CA ALA A 364 -3.50 7.46 -21.12
C ALA A 364 -5.03 7.44 -21.30
N VAL A 365 -5.72 8.53 -20.95
CA VAL A 365 -7.17 8.67 -21.14
C VAL A 365 -7.54 8.60 -22.62
N ASN A 366 -6.85 9.34 -23.49
CA ASN A 366 -7.11 9.32 -24.93
C ASN A 366 -6.92 7.91 -25.52
N TYR A 367 -5.91 7.17 -25.07
CA TYR A 367 -5.74 5.79 -25.50
C TYR A 367 -6.92 4.91 -25.08
N LEU A 368 -7.39 5.04 -23.84
CA LEU A 368 -8.57 4.31 -23.37
C LEU A 368 -9.81 4.64 -24.20
N LEU A 369 -10.08 5.93 -24.43
CA LEU A 369 -11.24 6.36 -25.21
C LEU A 369 -11.15 5.90 -26.68
N ASN A 370 -9.99 6.04 -27.32
CA ASN A 370 -9.85 5.68 -28.73
C ASN A 370 -9.92 4.17 -29.01
N ASN A 371 -9.58 3.33 -28.03
CA ASN A 371 -9.46 1.88 -28.25
C ASN A 371 -10.54 1.06 -27.53
N PHE A 372 -11.15 1.60 -26.48
CA PHE A 372 -12.04 0.86 -25.58
C PHE A 372 -13.33 1.60 -25.23
N GLU A 373 -13.71 2.67 -25.94
CA GLU A 373 -14.93 3.44 -25.63
C GLU A 373 -16.19 2.57 -25.51
N THR A 374 -16.42 1.65 -26.46
CA THR A 374 -17.58 0.76 -26.41
C THR A 374 -17.57 -0.09 -25.15
N ARG A 375 -16.42 -0.69 -24.82
CA ARG A 375 -16.27 -1.55 -23.64
C ARG A 375 -16.43 -0.77 -22.34
N LEU A 376 -15.87 0.44 -22.26
CA LEU A 376 -16.01 1.33 -21.11
C LEU A 376 -17.48 1.72 -20.88
N ARG A 377 -18.24 1.98 -21.97
CA ARG A 377 -19.67 2.27 -21.89
C ARG A 377 -20.49 1.06 -21.43
N GLU A 378 -20.20 -0.13 -21.96
CA GLU A 378 -20.86 -1.38 -21.55
C GLU A 378 -20.67 -1.68 -20.06
N LEU A 379 -19.46 -1.43 -19.54
CA LEU A 379 -19.11 -1.63 -18.13
C LEU A 379 -19.46 -0.44 -17.24
N GLU A 380 -20.07 0.61 -17.79
CA GLU A 380 -20.44 1.84 -17.08
C GLU A 380 -19.24 2.55 -16.38
N ILE A 381 -18.04 2.41 -16.95
CA ILE A 381 -16.82 3.00 -16.39
C ILE A 381 -16.61 4.41 -16.99
N PRO A 382 -16.75 5.50 -16.22
CA PRO A 382 -16.84 6.85 -16.76
C PRO A 382 -15.48 7.52 -16.97
N VAL A 383 -14.57 6.88 -17.72
CA VAL A 383 -13.29 7.50 -18.10
C VAL A 383 -13.55 8.74 -18.96
N ARG A 384 -12.93 9.87 -18.61
CA ARG A 384 -13.03 11.13 -19.35
C ARG A 384 -11.78 11.99 -19.17
N LEU A 385 -11.57 12.93 -20.09
CA LEU A 385 -10.55 13.95 -19.90
C LEU A 385 -10.97 14.95 -18.81
N LEU A 386 -10.04 15.26 -17.91
CA LEU A 386 -10.12 16.43 -17.04
C LEU A 386 -9.79 17.70 -17.81
N ASP A 387 -10.60 18.74 -17.62
CA ASP A 387 -10.31 20.07 -18.17
C ASP A 387 -9.21 20.79 -17.37
N ARG A 388 -8.77 21.94 -17.89
CA ARG A 388 -7.68 22.71 -17.30
C ARG A 388 -7.99 23.23 -15.88
N ASP A 389 -9.25 23.56 -15.58
CA ASP A 389 -9.65 24.06 -14.26
C ASP A 389 -9.69 22.93 -13.23
N GLN A 390 -10.19 21.77 -13.65
CA GLN A 390 -10.16 20.53 -12.90
C GLN A 390 -8.72 20.12 -12.56
N LEU A 391 -7.82 20.15 -13.54
CA LEU A 391 -6.39 19.83 -13.36
C LEU A 391 -5.66 20.86 -12.50
N ASN A 392 -6.05 22.13 -12.53
CA ASN A 392 -5.49 23.16 -11.67
C ASN A 392 -6.11 23.21 -10.27
N LEU A 393 -7.04 22.31 -9.96
CA LEU A 393 -7.80 22.29 -8.72
C LEU A 393 -8.42 23.66 -8.41
N ASN A 394 -9.01 24.33 -9.41
CA ASN A 394 -9.61 25.67 -9.26
C ASN A 394 -10.93 25.61 -8.49
N LYS A 395 -10.86 25.21 -7.20
CA LYS A 395 -11.94 25.14 -6.22
C LYS A 395 -11.62 26.04 -5.02
N PRO A 396 -12.62 26.52 -4.26
CA PRO A 396 -12.40 27.46 -3.14
C PRO A 396 -11.39 27.00 -2.07
N ASP A 397 -11.32 25.69 -1.82
CA ASP A 397 -10.50 25.10 -0.73
C ASP A 397 -9.10 24.60 -1.17
N TYR A 398 -8.73 24.78 -2.44
CA TYR A 398 -7.46 24.32 -2.99
C TYR A 398 -6.60 25.49 -3.44
N SER A 399 -5.27 25.29 -3.48
CA SER A 399 -4.39 26.31 -4.02
C SER A 399 -4.61 26.43 -5.53
N ARG A 400 -5.31 27.50 -5.94
CA ARG A 400 -5.67 27.78 -7.33
C ARG A 400 -4.45 27.78 -8.25
N HIS A 401 -4.64 27.33 -9.49
CA HIS A 401 -3.62 27.37 -10.55
C HIS A 401 -2.35 26.59 -10.21
N VAL A 402 -2.44 25.44 -9.52
CA VAL A 402 -1.25 24.68 -9.08
C VAL A 402 -0.33 24.26 -10.22
N LEU A 403 -0.88 23.79 -11.35
CA LEU A 403 -0.08 23.45 -12.53
C LEU A 403 0.42 24.71 -13.23
N ASP A 404 -0.49 25.66 -13.46
CA ASP A 404 -0.22 26.88 -14.23
C ASP A 404 0.82 27.79 -13.56
N ARG A 405 0.88 27.82 -12.22
CA ARG A 405 1.93 28.53 -11.46
C ARG A 405 3.30 27.88 -11.58
N CYS A 406 3.36 26.58 -11.86
CA CYS A 406 4.63 25.87 -12.08
C CYS A 406 5.08 26.01 -13.54
N ASN A 407 4.23 25.59 -14.47
CA ASN A 407 4.35 25.78 -15.91
C ASN A 407 2.98 25.47 -16.57
N PRO A 408 2.35 26.42 -17.28
CA PRO A 408 1.07 26.21 -17.98
C PRO A 408 1.04 25.02 -18.95
N ALA A 409 2.19 24.60 -19.49
CA ALA A 409 2.29 23.42 -20.35
C ALA A 409 1.94 22.12 -19.63
N LEU A 410 2.09 22.06 -18.29
CA LEU A 410 1.74 20.89 -17.47
C LEU A 410 0.22 20.61 -17.47
N SER A 411 -0.60 21.60 -17.76
CA SER A 411 -2.06 21.42 -17.91
C SER A 411 -2.42 20.73 -19.23
N ASN A 412 -1.56 20.82 -20.25
CA ASN A 412 -1.76 20.17 -21.56
C ASN A 412 -1.19 18.74 -21.58
N GLN A 413 -0.11 18.51 -20.82
CA GLN A 413 0.45 17.18 -20.56
C GLN A 413 0.74 17.10 -19.07
N THR A 414 -0.11 16.43 -18.32
CA THR A 414 0.03 16.35 -16.85
C THR A 414 0.71 15.05 -16.47
N PRO A 415 1.70 15.06 -15.54
CA PRO A 415 2.32 13.83 -15.06
C PRO A 415 1.27 12.83 -14.57
N LEU A 416 1.34 11.57 -15.02
CA LEU A 416 0.29 10.57 -14.77
C LEU A 416 -0.08 10.42 -13.28
N TRP A 417 0.91 10.41 -12.38
CA TRP A 417 0.66 10.34 -10.95
C TRP A 417 -0.16 11.53 -10.44
N TYR A 418 0.21 12.76 -10.83
CA TYR A 418 -0.57 13.94 -10.48
C TYR A 418 -1.99 13.85 -11.06
N TYR A 419 -2.13 13.44 -12.32
CA TYR A 419 -3.42 13.34 -12.99
C TYR A 419 -4.37 12.40 -12.24
N VAL A 420 -3.91 11.21 -11.85
CA VAL A 420 -4.70 10.25 -11.07
C VAL A 420 -5.16 10.84 -9.73
N LEU A 421 -4.30 11.59 -9.05
CA LEU A 421 -4.65 12.27 -7.80
C LEU A 421 -5.65 13.41 -8.03
N ALA A 422 -5.49 14.18 -9.11
CA ALA A 422 -6.42 15.24 -9.49
C ALA A 422 -7.78 14.67 -9.87
N GLU A 423 -7.82 13.55 -10.60
CA GLU A 423 -9.03 12.82 -10.95
C GLU A 423 -9.81 12.42 -9.70
N ALA A 424 -9.16 11.79 -8.72
CA ALA A 424 -9.76 11.45 -7.43
C ALA A 424 -10.32 12.67 -6.65
N CYS A 425 -9.70 13.84 -6.83
CA CYS A 425 -10.13 15.10 -6.22
C CYS A 425 -11.31 15.77 -6.95
N VAL A 426 -11.40 15.57 -8.26
CA VAL A 426 -12.46 16.13 -9.11
C VAL A 426 -13.72 15.30 -8.98
N GLU A 427 -13.59 13.97 -8.96
CA GLU A 427 -14.72 13.05 -8.90
C GLU A 427 -15.58 13.31 -7.65
N THR A 428 -16.87 13.51 -7.89
CA THR A 428 -17.85 14.00 -6.92
C THR A 428 -18.57 12.86 -6.20
N ILE A 429 -17.98 11.65 -6.11
CA ILE A 429 -18.55 10.59 -5.29
C ILE A 429 -18.48 11.07 -3.83
N GLU A 430 -19.61 11.62 -3.38
CA GLU A 430 -19.73 12.30 -2.10
C GLU A 430 -19.31 11.36 -0.97
N GLY A 431 -18.43 11.87 -0.10
CA GLY A 431 -18.10 11.21 1.17
C GLY A 431 -17.07 10.07 1.15
N ILE A 432 -16.61 9.55 0.00
CA ILE A 432 -15.77 8.33 0.01
C ILE A 432 -14.29 8.58 -0.36
N GLY A 433 -13.96 9.63 -1.10
CA GLY A 433 -12.55 10.01 -1.38
C GLY A 433 -11.72 8.95 -2.12
N LYS A 434 -12.37 8.17 -2.99
CA LYS A 434 -11.83 7.09 -3.81
C LYS A 434 -10.99 7.60 -4.98
N LEU A 435 -10.24 6.69 -5.62
CA LEU A 435 -9.61 6.95 -6.91
C LEU A 435 -10.67 7.22 -7.98
N GLY A 436 -10.31 8.06 -8.96
CA GLY A 436 -11.10 8.23 -10.18
C GLY A 436 -10.99 7.02 -11.13
N PRO A 437 -11.74 7.02 -12.24
CA PRO A 437 -11.80 5.90 -13.19
C PRO A 437 -10.44 5.45 -13.75
N LEU A 438 -9.59 6.38 -14.23
CA LEU A 438 -8.26 6.02 -14.75
C LEU A 438 -7.39 5.43 -13.63
N GLY A 439 -7.29 6.13 -12.50
CA GLY A 439 -6.51 5.66 -11.36
C GLY A 439 -6.93 4.27 -10.90
N SER A 440 -8.24 4.04 -10.88
CA SER A 440 -8.83 2.78 -10.46
C SER A 440 -8.53 1.65 -11.44
N LEU A 441 -8.63 1.90 -12.76
CA LEU A 441 -8.31 0.89 -13.77
C LEU A 441 -6.86 0.44 -13.65
N LEU A 442 -5.92 1.39 -13.53
CA LEU A 442 -4.49 1.07 -13.42
C LEU A 442 -4.17 0.21 -12.19
N VAL A 443 -4.85 0.45 -11.07
CA VAL A 443 -4.70 -0.36 -9.84
C VAL A 443 -5.38 -1.72 -10.01
N ALA A 444 -6.65 -1.74 -10.42
CA ALA A 444 -7.47 -2.94 -10.50
C ALA A 444 -6.92 -3.96 -11.50
N GLU A 445 -6.57 -3.52 -12.71
CA GLU A 445 -6.00 -4.36 -13.77
C GLU A 445 -4.68 -5.00 -13.32
N SER A 446 -3.82 -4.23 -12.66
CA SER A 446 -2.53 -4.73 -12.17
C SER A 446 -2.72 -5.81 -11.10
N VAL A 447 -3.57 -5.57 -10.09
CA VAL A 447 -3.80 -6.57 -9.03
C VAL A 447 -4.52 -7.80 -9.59
N ARG A 448 -5.56 -7.60 -10.42
CA ARG A 448 -6.34 -8.69 -11.04
C ARG A 448 -5.45 -9.57 -11.92
N GLY A 449 -4.63 -8.97 -12.78
CA GLY A 449 -3.75 -9.69 -13.70
C GLY A 449 -2.67 -10.50 -12.98
N LEU A 450 -2.07 -9.96 -11.90
CA LEU A 450 -1.09 -10.71 -11.11
C LEU A 450 -1.73 -11.95 -10.45
N LEU A 451 -2.95 -11.83 -9.92
CA LEU A 451 -3.66 -12.98 -9.36
C LEU A 451 -4.04 -14.01 -10.42
N GLN A 452 -4.36 -13.56 -11.65
CA GLN A 452 -4.66 -14.45 -12.77
C GLN A 452 -3.44 -15.31 -13.16
N LEU A 453 -2.23 -14.75 -13.06
CA LEU A 453 -0.96 -15.44 -13.33
C LEU A 453 -0.54 -16.43 -12.23
N ASP A 454 -0.90 -16.15 -10.97
CA ASP A 454 -0.55 -17.03 -9.85
C ASP A 454 -1.55 -18.17 -9.68
N ARG A 455 -1.13 -19.40 -10.02
CA ARG A 455 -1.92 -20.64 -9.84
C ARG A 455 -2.19 -21.01 -8.38
N ASN A 456 -1.50 -20.39 -7.43
CA ASN A 456 -1.75 -20.56 -6.00
C ASN A 456 -2.71 -19.49 -5.43
N SER A 457 -3.16 -18.55 -6.25
CA SER A 457 -4.06 -17.50 -5.80
C SER A 457 -5.48 -18.00 -5.56
N MET A 458 -6.27 -17.16 -4.90
CA MET A 458 -7.70 -17.35 -4.66
C MET A 458 -8.54 -17.43 -5.95
N ARG A 459 -7.96 -17.19 -7.13
CA ARG A 459 -8.62 -17.46 -8.42
C ARG A 459 -8.73 -18.96 -8.69
N TYR A 460 -7.82 -19.76 -8.15
CA TYR A 460 -7.70 -21.19 -8.42
C TYR A 460 -7.78 -22.06 -7.16
N LYS A 461 -7.55 -21.47 -5.99
CA LYS A 461 -7.61 -22.14 -4.69
C LYS A 461 -8.74 -21.59 -3.83
N THR A 462 -9.20 -22.41 -2.88
CA THR A 462 -10.28 -22.06 -1.96
C THR A 462 -9.74 -21.97 -0.55
N ARG A 463 -10.08 -20.88 0.13
CA ARG A 463 -9.78 -20.73 1.55
C ARG A 463 -10.71 -21.59 2.41
N ARG A 464 -10.24 -21.91 3.62
CA ARG A 464 -11.06 -22.44 4.71
C ARG A 464 -12.13 -21.42 5.13
N GLN A 465 -13.19 -21.92 5.74
CA GLN A 465 -14.35 -21.12 6.18
C GLN A 465 -14.38 -20.93 7.70
N ASP A 466 -13.24 -21.09 8.39
CA ASP A 466 -13.13 -20.92 9.84
C ASP A 466 -13.38 -19.46 10.27
N ILE A 467 -13.17 -18.51 9.37
CA ILE A 467 -13.42 -17.08 9.59
C ILE A 467 -14.68 -16.68 8.83
N ALA A 468 -15.72 -16.30 9.58
CA ALA A 468 -16.97 -15.82 9.02
C ALA A 468 -16.81 -14.40 8.47
N PRO A 469 -17.21 -14.13 7.22
CA PRO A 469 -17.17 -12.79 6.65
C PRO A 469 -18.24 -11.88 7.26
N SER A 470 -17.89 -10.63 7.55
CA SER A 470 -18.84 -9.64 8.09
C SER A 470 -19.12 -8.43 7.19
N LYS A 471 -18.29 -8.18 6.15
CA LYS A 471 -18.50 -7.03 5.25
C LYS A 471 -19.73 -7.24 4.37
N GLN A 472 -20.64 -6.28 4.42
CA GLN A 472 -21.77 -6.18 3.50
C GLN A 472 -21.51 -5.06 2.49
N ILE A 473 -21.66 -5.40 1.21
CA ILE A 473 -21.51 -4.43 0.12
C ILE A 473 -22.91 -4.08 -0.40
N PRO A 474 -23.30 -2.79 -0.42
CA PRO A 474 -24.56 -2.36 -1.01
C PRO A 474 -24.74 -2.89 -2.44
N GLY A 475 -25.93 -3.43 -2.73
CA GLY A 475 -26.22 -4.09 -4.01
C GLY A 475 -25.87 -5.59 -4.07
N TYR A 476 -25.16 -6.13 -3.07
CA TYR A 476 -24.77 -7.54 -2.99
C TYR A 476 -25.07 -8.15 -1.62
N LEU A 477 -26.18 -7.76 -0.98
CA LEU A 477 -26.49 -8.09 0.41
C LEU A 477 -26.62 -9.60 0.70
N GLU A 478 -26.88 -10.40 -0.32
CA GLU A 478 -26.95 -11.87 -0.21
C GLU A 478 -25.57 -12.53 -0.02
N ARG A 479 -24.48 -11.80 -0.32
CA ARG A 479 -23.10 -12.26 -0.18
C ARG A 479 -22.34 -11.38 0.80
N LYS A 480 -21.78 -11.99 1.85
CA LYS A 480 -20.82 -11.34 2.74
C LYS A 480 -19.39 -11.58 2.25
N PHE A 481 -18.53 -10.61 2.48
CA PHE A 481 -17.11 -10.65 2.13
C PHE A 481 -16.24 -10.53 3.39
N LEU A 482 -15.04 -11.09 3.36
CA LEU A 482 -14.07 -10.85 4.43
C LEU A 482 -13.64 -9.39 4.44
N GLN A 483 -13.46 -8.83 5.63
CA GLN A 483 -12.75 -7.57 5.86
C GLN A 483 -11.60 -7.74 6.84
N MET A 484 -10.69 -6.76 6.87
CA MET A 484 -9.49 -6.83 7.70
C MET A 484 -9.82 -7.04 9.19
N SER A 485 -10.92 -6.47 9.68
CA SER A 485 -11.38 -6.67 11.05
C SER A 485 -11.76 -8.11 11.37
N ASP A 486 -12.26 -8.90 10.40
CA ASP A 486 -12.56 -10.33 10.57
C ASP A 486 -11.27 -11.12 10.84
N LEU A 487 -10.21 -10.82 10.09
CA LEU A 487 -8.90 -11.44 10.27
C LEU A 487 -8.26 -11.08 11.60
N ILE A 488 -8.37 -9.80 12.01
CA ILE A 488 -7.87 -9.33 13.31
C ILE A 488 -8.61 -10.00 14.46
N LEU A 489 -9.93 -10.16 14.37
CA LEU A 489 -10.73 -10.84 15.39
C LEU A 489 -10.34 -12.31 15.55
N ALA A 490 -10.22 -13.03 14.43
CA ALA A 490 -9.79 -14.43 14.43
C ALA A 490 -8.39 -14.60 15.08
N ALA A 491 -7.47 -13.69 14.76
CA ALA A 491 -6.10 -13.73 15.26
C ALA A 491 -5.95 -13.40 16.76
N ASN A 492 -6.94 -12.74 17.40
CA ASN A 492 -6.79 -12.20 18.75
C ASN A 492 -7.84 -12.67 19.78
N SER A 493 -8.71 -13.63 19.47
CA SER A 493 -9.81 -14.10 20.37
C SER A 493 -10.76 -12.99 20.87
N GLY A 494 -10.68 -11.79 20.26
CA GLY A 494 -11.40 -10.56 20.62
C GLY A 494 -10.53 -9.32 20.39
N VAL A 495 -11.14 -8.13 20.27
CA VAL A 495 -10.36 -6.87 20.30
C VAL A 495 -10.23 -6.41 21.75
N SER A 496 -9.08 -6.68 22.36
CA SER A 496 -8.77 -6.17 23.70
C SER A 496 -8.49 -4.67 23.66
N ASP A 497 -9.05 -3.91 24.59
CA ASP A 497 -8.63 -2.52 24.84
C ASP A 497 -7.17 -2.54 25.33
N PRO A 498 -6.20 -2.04 24.53
CA PRO A 498 -4.79 -2.12 24.90
C PRO A 498 -4.46 -1.31 26.17
N THR A 499 -5.31 -0.37 26.56
CA THR A 499 -5.11 0.45 27.76
C THR A 499 -5.22 -0.34 29.06
N THR A 500 -5.88 -1.50 29.03
CA THR A 500 -5.92 -2.45 30.15
C THR A 500 -4.54 -3.00 30.51
N PHE A 501 -3.59 -2.99 29.57
CA PHE A 501 -2.21 -3.39 29.81
C PHE A 501 -1.34 -2.23 30.32
N ILE A 502 -1.80 -0.98 30.12
CA ILE A 502 -1.13 0.24 30.58
C ILE A 502 -1.51 0.56 32.04
N THR A 503 -2.75 0.24 32.42
CA THR A 503 -3.36 0.62 33.72
C THR A 503 -3.24 -0.44 34.81
N ARG A 504 -2.60 -1.59 34.57
CA ARG A 504 -2.10 -2.44 35.66
C ARG A 504 -0.89 -1.75 36.29
N GLN A 505 -1.20 -0.71 37.06
CA GLN A 505 -0.33 0.05 37.95
C GLN A 505 0.06 -0.78 39.16
#